data_AF-A0A7L4QCJ5-F1
#
_entry.id   AF-A0A7L4QCJ5-F1
#
_cell.length_a   1.000
_cell.length_b   1.000
_cell.length_c   1.000
_cell.angle_alpha   90.00
_cell.angle_beta   90.00
_cell.angle_gamma   90.00
#
_symmetry.space_group_name_H-M   'P 1'
#
loop_
_entity.id
_entity.type
_entity.pdbx_description
1 polymer ?
#
loop_
_entity_poly.entity_id
_entity_poly.type
_entity_poly.pdbx_seq_one_letter_code
_entity_poly.pdbx_strand_id
1 'polypeptide(L)'
;MKFLAFWKLGKNITSSKLGKVAAEIMKKEAFPTKGVEVHEWLVCPGGKGVILMEANNEADIFRAYTIWADAIPGFFDEYEVLPAVEVADAVSIALE
;
A
#
# COMPACT_ATOMS: atom_id res chain seq x y z
N MET A 1 9.93 6.11 -8.76
CA MET A 1 9.24 4.99 -9.45
C MET A 1 7.85 4.86 -8.87
N LYS A 2 6.82 4.69 -9.71
CA LYS A 2 5.43 4.53 -9.24
C LYS A 2 5.11 3.06 -9.03
N PHE A 3 4.35 2.78 -7.98
CA PHE A 3 3.88 1.45 -7.62
C PHE A 3 2.41 1.52 -7.28
N LEU A 4 1.65 0.56 -7.79
CA LEU A 4 0.28 0.30 -7.35
C LEU A 4 0.31 -0.95 -6.49
N ALA A 5 -0.23 -0.85 -5.27
CA ALA A 5 -0.53 -2.05 -4.50
C ALA A 5 -2.04 -2.27 -4.43
N PHE A 6 -2.46 -3.47 -4.82
CA PHE A 6 -3.82 -3.97 -4.67
C PHE A 6 -3.85 -4.85 -3.43
N TRP A 7 -4.82 -4.60 -2.54
CA TRP A 7 -4.83 -5.25 -1.24
C TRP A 7 -6.23 -5.59 -0.77
N LYS A 8 -6.29 -6.57 0.13
CA LYS A 8 -7.51 -7.02 0.78
C LYS A 8 -7.23 -7.37 2.23
N LEU A 9 -8.05 -6.87 3.14
CA LEU A 9 -7.94 -7.18 4.56
C LEU A 9 -8.22 -8.66 4.83
N GLY A 10 -7.49 -9.22 5.79
CA GLY A 10 -7.78 -10.53 6.34
C GLY A 10 -9.22 -10.65 6.83
N LYS A 11 -9.84 -11.82 6.66
CA LYS A 11 -11.23 -12.09 7.05
C LYS A 11 -11.52 -11.85 8.54
N ASN A 12 -10.48 -11.90 9.38
CA ASN A 12 -10.58 -11.71 10.83
C ASN A 12 -10.27 -10.27 11.26
N ILE A 13 -10.03 -9.35 10.32
CA ILE A 13 -9.77 -7.94 10.59
C ILE A 13 -11.11 -7.20 10.64
N THR A 14 -11.55 -6.87 11.86
CA THR A 14 -12.73 -6.02 12.07
C THR A 14 -12.36 -4.54 11.92
N SER A 15 -13.34 -3.69 11.58
CA SER A 15 -13.14 -2.24 11.44
C SER A 15 -12.57 -1.59 12.70
N SER A 16 -12.98 -2.07 13.88
CA SER A 16 -12.44 -1.59 15.17
C SER A 16 -10.96 -1.96 15.36
N LYS A 17 -10.58 -3.18 14.97
CA LYS A 17 -9.20 -3.65 15.07
C LYS A 17 -8.29 -2.90 14.09
N LEU A 18 -8.76 -2.70 12.86
CA LEU A 18 -8.09 -1.89 11.85
C LEU A 18 -7.85 -0.45 12.34
N GLY A 19 -8.90 0.21 12.84
CA GLY A 19 -8.80 1.60 13.32
C GLY A 19 -7.80 1.78 14.47
N LYS A 20 -7.74 0.82 15.41
CA LYS A 20 -6.76 0.84 16.50
C LYS A 20 -5.32 0.78 15.99
N VAL A 21 -5.03 -0.16 15.09
CA VAL A 21 -3.68 -0.33 14.55
C VAL A 21 -3.26 0.82 13.64
N ALA A 22 -4.17 1.31 12.81
CA ALA A 22 -3.91 2.50 12.01
C ALA A 22 -3.56 3.70 12.91
N ALA A 23 -4.29 3.90 14.01
CA ALA A 23 -3.99 4.95 14.97
C ALA A 23 -2.61 4.77 15.66
N GLU A 24 -2.21 3.54 15.97
CA GLU A 24 -0.88 3.26 16.55
C GLU A 24 0.26 3.52 15.56
N ILE A 25 0.10 3.10 14.31
CA ILE A 25 1.09 3.33 13.24
C ILE A 25 1.22 4.82 12.94
N MET A 26 0.09 5.55 12.85
CA MET A 26 0.10 7.01 12.66
C MET A 26 0.74 7.74 13.83
N LYS A 27 0.44 7.36 15.09
CA LYS A 27 1.07 7.95 16.28
C LYS A 27 2.58 7.79 16.32
N LYS A 28 3.09 6.70 15.75
CA LYS A 28 4.53 6.42 15.65
C LYS A 28 5.18 7.06 14.42
N GLU A 29 4.40 7.76 13.59
CA GLU A 29 4.82 8.28 12.29
C GLU A 29 5.49 7.19 11.43
N ALA A 30 5.07 5.94 11.63
CA ALA A 30 5.69 4.78 11.01
C ALA A 30 5.24 4.58 9.56
N PHE A 31 4.13 5.22 9.17
CA PHE A 31 3.62 5.21 7.80
C PHE A 31 3.18 6.63 7.39
N PRO A 32 3.54 7.12 6.18
CA PRO A 32 4.36 6.45 5.15
C PRO A 32 5.79 6.14 5.63
N THR A 33 6.39 5.08 5.10
CA THR A 33 7.79 4.75 5.41
C THR A 33 8.74 5.77 4.80
N LYS A 34 9.89 5.99 5.43
CA LYS A 34 10.96 6.82 4.85
C LYS A 34 11.28 6.34 3.43
N GLY A 35 11.30 7.27 2.47
CA GLY A 35 11.57 6.97 1.07
C GLY A 35 10.34 6.56 0.25
N VAL A 36 9.15 6.54 0.87
CA VAL A 36 7.88 6.29 0.19
C VAL A 36 6.98 7.52 0.33
N GLU A 37 6.53 8.03 -0.80
CA GLU A 37 5.44 8.99 -0.91
C GLU A 37 4.16 8.24 -1.22
N VAL A 38 3.07 8.55 -0.52
CA VAL A 38 1.75 7.95 -0.75
C VAL A 38 0.87 9.02 -1.37
N HIS A 39 0.53 8.82 -2.64
CA HIS A 39 -0.29 9.75 -3.41
C HIS A 39 -1.77 9.57 -3.12
N GLU A 40 -2.20 8.31 -3.04
CA GLU A 40 -3.61 7.96 -2.87
C GLU A 40 -3.71 6.62 -2.15
N TRP A 41 -4.66 6.49 -1.23
CA TRP A 41 -4.90 5.25 -0.50
C TRP A 41 -6.39 5.06 -0.22
N LEU A 42 -7.00 4.20 -1.03
CA LEU A 42 -8.44 4.00 -1.05
C LEU A 42 -8.83 2.63 -0.52
N VAL A 43 -9.98 2.59 0.14
CA VAL A 43 -10.60 1.36 0.65
C VAL A 43 -12.07 1.31 0.26
N CYS A 44 -12.49 0.18 -0.28
CA CYS A 44 -13.88 -0.15 -0.55
C CYS A 44 -14.55 -0.78 0.67
N PRO A 45 -15.88 -0.63 0.83
CA PRO A 45 -16.66 -1.50 1.70
C PRO A 45 -16.34 -2.98 1.42
N GLY A 46 -16.09 -3.76 2.46
CA GLY A 46 -15.61 -5.15 2.32
C GLY A 46 -14.08 -5.31 2.39
N GLY A 47 -13.32 -4.23 2.56
CA GLY A 47 -11.91 -4.28 2.94
C GLY A 47 -10.94 -4.54 1.81
N LYS A 48 -11.34 -4.33 0.55
CA LYS A 48 -10.44 -4.28 -0.60
C LYS A 48 -10.00 -2.85 -0.84
N GLY A 49 -8.81 -2.65 -1.40
CA GLY A 49 -8.34 -1.31 -1.69
C GLY A 49 -7.17 -1.28 -2.65
N VAL A 50 -6.75 -0.05 -2.92
CA VAL A 50 -5.58 0.26 -3.74
C VAL A 50 -4.78 1.35 -3.05
N ILE A 51 -3.47 1.32 -3.24
CA ILE A 51 -2.58 2.40 -2.82
C ILE A 51 -1.63 2.74 -3.97
N LEU A 52 -1.54 4.03 -4.29
CA LEU A 52 -0.57 4.57 -5.22
C LEU A 52 0.61 5.14 -4.43
N MET A 53 1.79 4.60 -4.68
CA MET A 53 3.02 4.96 -4.00
C MET A 53 4.09 5.39 -4.99
N GLU A 54 4.97 6.27 -4.54
CA GLU A 54 6.20 6.60 -5.24
C GLU A 54 7.40 6.37 -4.33
N ALA A 55 8.41 5.66 -4.84
CA ALA A 55 9.64 5.36 -4.11
C ALA A 55 10.85 5.30 -5.06
N ASN A 56 12.04 5.37 -4.47
CA ASN A 56 13.29 5.29 -5.23
C ASN A 56 13.70 3.85 -5.58
N ASN A 57 13.18 2.86 -4.85
CA ASN A 57 13.50 1.44 -5.01
C ASN A 57 12.40 0.55 -4.42
N GLU A 58 12.40 -0.73 -4.79
CA GLU A 58 11.43 -1.73 -4.34
C GLU A 58 11.57 -2.06 -2.86
N ALA A 59 12.76 -1.91 -2.27
CA ALA A 59 13.00 -2.22 -0.86
C ALA A 59 12.22 -1.27 0.06
N ASP A 60 12.08 0.00 -0.31
CA ASP A 60 11.27 0.98 0.41
C ASP A 60 9.77 0.61 0.38
N ILE A 61 9.27 0.14 -0.77
CA ILE A 61 7.89 -0.36 -0.90
C ILE A 61 7.68 -1.64 -0.08
N PHE A 62 8.65 -2.56 -0.09
CA PHE A 62 8.55 -3.77 0.70
C PHE A 62 8.51 -3.47 2.21
N ARG A 63 9.28 -2.49 2.69
CA ARG A 63 9.19 -2.01 4.08
C ARG A 63 7.82 -1.42 4.41
N ALA A 64 7.23 -0.68 3.46
CA ALA A 64 5.88 -0.14 3.62
C ALA A 64 4.85 -1.25 3.89
N TYR A 65 4.98 -2.38 3.19
CA TYR A 65 4.16 -3.58 3.44
C TYR A 65 4.42 -4.19 4.82
N THR A 66 5.70 -4.40 5.21
CA THR A 66 6.03 -5.15 6.44
C THR A 66 5.50 -4.44 7.69
N ILE A 67 5.44 -3.11 7.72
CA ILE A 67 4.87 -2.38 8.87
C ILE A 67 3.43 -2.81 9.19
N TRP A 68 2.61 -3.01 8.17
CA TRP A 68 1.23 -3.45 8.35
C TRP A 68 1.13 -4.94 8.67
N ALA A 69 1.95 -5.76 8.01
CA ALA A 69 2.00 -7.20 8.25
C ALA A 69 2.48 -7.54 9.68
N ASP A 70 3.47 -6.81 10.19
CA ASP A 70 4.05 -7.01 11.52
C ASP A 70 3.13 -6.47 12.62
N ALA A 71 2.38 -5.40 12.35
CA ALA A 71 1.46 -4.83 13.33
C ALA A 71 0.30 -5.76 13.65
N ILE A 72 -0.20 -6.54 12.67
CA ILE A 72 -1.23 -7.56 12.90
C ILE A 72 -0.97 -8.78 12.02
N PRO A 73 -0.72 -9.96 12.62
CA PRO A 73 -0.72 -11.20 11.88
C PRO A 73 -2.03 -11.40 11.09
N GLY A 74 -1.90 -11.64 9.79
CA GLY A 74 -3.05 -11.78 8.89
C GLY A 74 -3.75 -10.46 8.54
N PHE A 75 -3.04 -9.33 8.61
CA PHE A 75 -3.57 -8.02 8.21
C PHE A 75 -4.08 -8.05 6.76
N PHE A 76 -3.29 -8.58 5.84
CA PHE A 76 -3.66 -8.78 4.45
C PHE A 76 -4.01 -10.24 4.17
N ASP A 77 -5.14 -10.46 3.51
CA ASP A 77 -5.50 -11.73 2.85
C ASP A 77 -4.82 -11.81 1.47
N GLU A 78 -4.77 -10.67 0.78
CA GLU A 78 -4.16 -10.48 -0.54
C GLU A 78 -3.37 -9.16 -0.50
N TYR A 79 -2.16 -9.15 -1.04
CA TYR A 79 -1.34 -7.96 -1.22
C TYR A 79 -0.43 -8.16 -2.43
N GLU A 80 -0.70 -7.42 -3.51
CA GLU A 80 0.06 -7.47 -4.76
C GLU A 80 0.58 -6.07 -5.07
N VAL A 81 1.88 -5.96 -5.35
CA VAL A 81 2.52 -4.69 -5.73
C VAL A 81 3.03 -4.82 -7.15
N LEU A 82 2.68 -3.87 -8.00
CA LEU A 82 3.13 -3.80 -9.38
C LEU A 82 3.80 -2.45 -9.64
N PRO A 83 4.95 -2.41 -10.33
CA PRO A 83 5.48 -1.16 -10.86
C PRO A 83 4.48 -0.59 -11.87
N ALA A 84 4.36 0.73 -11.87
CA ALA A 84 3.44 1.47 -12.72
C ALA A 84 4.17 2.59 -13.46
N VAL A 85 3.63 2.93 -14.62
CA VAL A 85 4.11 3.98 -15.53
C VAL A 85 2.89 4.84 -15.91
N GLU A 86 3.11 6.13 -16.09
CA GLU A 86 2.06 7.04 -16.53
C GLU A 86 1.53 6.65 -17.90
N VAL A 87 0.22 6.83 -18.12
CA VAL A 87 -0.40 6.39 -19.37
C VAL A 87 0.20 7.11 -20.60
N ALA A 88 0.62 8.36 -20.46
CA ALA A 88 1.27 9.13 -21.52
C ALA A 88 2.62 8.51 -21.94
N ASP A 89 3.42 8.05 -20.97
CA ASP A 89 4.70 7.39 -21.23
C ASP A 89 4.46 6.00 -21.84
N ALA A 90 3.49 5.24 -21.32
CA ALA A 90 3.13 3.93 -21.86
C ALA A 90 2.65 3.99 -23.31
N VAL A 91 1.85 5.00 -23.66
CA VAL A 91 1.41 5.26 -25.05
C VAL A 91 2.61 5.58 -25.94
N SER A 92 3.54 6.41 -25.46
CA SER A 92 4.75 6.77 -26.22
C SER A 92 5.59 5.52 -26.53
N ILE A 93 5.86 4.68 -25.52
CA ILE A 93 6.60 3.42 -25.65
C ILE A 93 5.92 2.45 -26.62
N ALA A 94 4.58 2.36 -26.58
CA ALA A 94 3.84 1.39 -27.41
C ALA A 94 3.79 1.76 -28.91
N LEU A 95 4.06 3.02 -29.25
CA LEU A 95 4.05 3.52 -30.63
C LEU A 95 5.46 3.58 -31.25
N GLU A 96 6.51 3.24 -30.49
CA GLU A 96 7.89 3.06 -30.99
C GLU A 96 8.03 1.79 -31.85
#